data_AF-A0A5B0QIA7-F1
#
_entry.id   AF-A0A5B0QIA7-F1
#
_cell.length_a   1.000
_cell.length_b   1.000
_cell.length_c   1.000
_cell.angle_alpha   90.00
_cell.angle_beta   90.00
_cell.angle_gamma   90.00
#
_symmetry.space_group_name_H-M   'P 1'
#
loop_
_entity.id
_entity.type
_entity.pdbx_description
1 polymer ?
#
loop_
_entity_poly.entity_id
_entity_poly.type
_entity_poly.pdbx_seq_one_letter_code
_entity_poly.pdbx_strand_id
1 'polypeptide(L)'
;MADTGAGSSDGKMVKIKPQDKSLGFDGNNVERFLSDYQLAARLDGASNSDMAQQVRFFVRGEEVKDVLETLDGFEPPNWALLKAAMLAHWGKVDIAKFTTRDLESLVQEWIDKGGVSSLVNYQDFRKGWEPIQSYLLRKAHIDSLEEIRTLFYRSFLTAVQERIWDQLIKDKTMITTLDNRFKLPTFDVLKKAVDEVMKDGDGSATKGGSCFSEGTSHHR
;
A
#
# COMPACT_ATOMS: atom_id res chain seq x y z
N MET A 1 52.09 21.79 36.12
CA MET A 1 51.32 20.88 36.98
C MET A 1 50.01 20.60 36.28
N ALA A 2 49.75 19.32 36.01
CA ALA A 2 48.49 18.84 35.47
C ALA A 2 47.42 18.87 36.58
N ASP A 3 46.19 19.18 36.22
CA ASP A 3 45.05 18.24 36.32
C ASP A 3 43.75 19.06 36.26
N THR A 4 43.07 18.99 35.12
CA THR A 4 41.65 19.32 35.03
C THR A 4 40.96 18.01 34.72
N GLY A 5 40.51 17.34 35.79
CA GLY A 5 39.73 16.12 35.72
C GLY A 5 38.50 16.34 34.85
N ALA A 6 38.53 15.75 33.66
CA ALA A 6 37.34 15.51 32.88
C ALA A 6 36.49 14.51 33.68
N GLY A 7 35.40 15.02 34.27
CA GLY A 7 34.40 14.17 34.90
C GLY A 7 33.86 13.19 33.88
N SER A 8 34.28 11.92 34.01
CA SER A 8 33.70 10.78 33.33
C SER A 8 32.25 10.68 33.78
N SER A 9 31.31 11.11 32.95
CA SER A 9 29.91 10.77 33.16
C SER A 9 29.76 9.28 32.83
N ASP A 10 29.86 8.43 33.85
CA ASP A 10 29.35 7.07 33.83
C ASP A 10 27.83 7.11 33.61
N GLY A 11 27.43 7.35 32.36
CA GLY A 11 26.07 7.24 31.91
C GLY A 11 25.70 5.76 31.87
N LYS A 12 25.00 5.30 32.88
CA LYS A 12 24.52 3.92 32.98
C LYS A 12 23.82 3.51 31.67
N MET A 13 24.36 2.50 30.98
CA MET A 13 23.80 1.96 29.73
C MET A 13 22.34 1.55 29.93
N VAL A 14 21.46 2.06 29.07
CA VAL A 14 20.02 1.78 29.13
C VAL A 14 19.72 0.51 28.37
N LYS A 15 19.29 -0.54 29.08
CA LYS A 15 18.96 -1.83 28.44
C LYS A 15 17.69 -1.70 27.60
N ILE A 16 17.82 -1.95 26.30
CA ILE A 16 16.69 -1.99 25.36
C ILE A 16 15.98 -3.33 25.55
N LYS A 17 14.67 -3.29 25.74
CA LYS A 17 13.82 -4.47 25.89
C LYS A 17 12.97 -4.66 24.63
N PRO A 18 12.92 -5.88 24.08
CA PRO A 18 12.01 -6.17 22.98
C PRO A 18 10.56 -6.04 23.48
N GLN A 19 9.82 -5.05 22.97
CA GLN A 19 8.39 -4.86 23.28
C GLN A 19 7.54 -6.00 22.69
N ASP A 20 8.01 -6.56 21.58
CA ASP A 20 7.52 -7.81 21.01
C ASP A 20 8.59 -8.88 21.19
N LYS A 21 8.24 -10.04 21.77
CA LYS A 21 9.15 -11.19 21.92
C LYS A 21 9.69 -11.69 20.58
N SER A 22 9.02 -11.33 19.48
CA SER A 22 9.44 -11.65 18.12
C SER A 22 10.45 -10.67 17.52
N LEU A 23 10.80 -9.57 18.20
CA LEU A 23 11.78 -8.60 17.71
C LEU A 23 13.17 -9.24 17.60
N GLY A 24 13.62 -9.45 16.37
CA GLY A 24 14.95 -9.92 16.05
C GLY A 24 15.22 -9.84 14.54
N PHE A 25 16.48 -9.62 14.19
CA PHE A 25 16.95 -9.48 12.83
C PHE A 25 17.56 -10.78 12.33
N ASP A 26 17.01 -11.33 11.25
CA ASP A 26 17.46 -12.59 10.64
C ASP A 26 18.12 -12.37 9.26
N GLY A 27 18.56 -11.14 8.97
CA GLY A 27 19.09 -10.75 7.67
C GLY A 27 18.02 -10.26 6.68
N ASN A 28 16.72 -10.40 6.98
CA ASN A 28 15.64 -9.95 6.09
C ASN A 28 14.94 -8.69 6.60
N ASN A 29 14.43 -7.89 5.65
CA ASN A 29 13.61 -6.69 5.91
C ASN A 29 14.26 -5.74 6.94
N VAL A 30 15.53 -5.40 6.74
CA VAL A 30 16.34 -4.58 7.66
C VAL A 30 15.66 -3.25 8.04
N GLU A 31 14.90 -2.64 7.13
CA GLU A 31 14.16 -1.40 7.36
C GLU A 31 13.12 -1.54 8.48
N ARG A 32 12.35 -2.64 8.45
CA ARG A 32 11.34 -2.93 9.47
C ARG A 32 12.02 -3.20 10.80
N PHE A 33 13.06 -4.03 10.80
CA PHE A 33 13.85 -4.29 11.99
C PHE A 33 14.39 -2.99 12.62
N LEU A 34 15.04 -2.14 11.83
CA LEU A 34 15.59 -0.87 12.29
C LEU A 34 14.52 0.06 12.86
N SER A 35 13.33 0.13 12.21
CA SER A 35 12.20 0.91 12.70
C SER A 35 11.70 0.40 14.06
N ASP A 36 11.49 -0.90 14.19
CA ASP A 36 10.97 -1.53 15.41
C ASP A 36 12.00 -1.44 16.55
N TYR A 37 13.28 -1.63 16.26
CA TYR A 37 14.38 -1.48 17.21
C TYR A 37 14.53 -0.03 17.70
N GLN A 38 14.44 0.96 16.80
CA GLN A 38 14.45 2.38 17.14
C GLN A 38 13.25 2.78 18.00
N LEU A 39 12.08 2.19 17.75
CA LEU A 39 10.92 2.41 18.59
C LEU A 39 11.14 1.85 20.00
N ALA A 40 11.63 0.61 20.13
CA ALA A 40 11.95 0.01 21.43
C ALA A 40 12.98 0.84 22.21
N ALA A 41 14.06 1.27 21.56
CA ALA A 41 15.07 2.14 22.16
C ALA A 41 14.48 3.45 22.69
N ARG A 42 13.62 4.11 21.91
CA ARG A 42 12.94 5.34 22.33
C ARG A 42 12.01 5.13 23.52
N LEU A 43 11.28 4.01 23.55
CA LEU A 43 10.37 3.68 24.65
C LEU A 43 11.13 3.41 25.96
N ASP A 44 12.31 2.80 25.87
CA ASP A 44 13.16 2.54 27.03
C ASP A 44 14.05 3.74 27.40
N GLY A 45 14.08 4.80 26.59
CA GLY A 45 14.91 5.98 26.81
C GLY A 45 16.40 5.76 26.48
N ALA A 46 16.70 4.80 25.61
CA ALA A 46 18.06 4.48 25.21
C ALA A 46 18.62 5.49 24.19
N SER A 47 19.90 5.81 24.33
CA SER A 47 20.64 6.68 23.43
C SER A 47 21.09 5.94 22.16
N ASN A 48 21.54 6.69 21.16
CA ASN A 48 22.18 6.11 19.98
C ASN A 48 23.42 5.27 20.33
N SER A 49 24.18 5.64 21.37
CA SER A 49 25.32 4.83 21.80
C SER A 49 24.86 3.49 22.39
N ASP A 50 23.82 3.51 23.21
CA ASP A 50 23.21 2.28 23.77
C ASP A 50 22.73 1.34 22.66
N MET A 51 22.14 1.91 21.60
CA MET A 51 21.68 1.17 20.44
C MET A 51 22.80 0.49 19.66
N ALA A 52 23.87 1.23 19.36
CA ALA A 52 25.03 0.66 18.65
C ALA A 52 25.67 -0.50 19.42
N GLN A 53 25.73 -0.40 20.75
CA GLN A 53 26.30 -1.44 21.60
C GLN A 53 25.39 -2.67 21.75
N GLN A 54 24.07 -2.49 21.70
CA GLN A 54 23.12 -3.55 22.02
C GLN A 54 22.52 -4.26 20.81
N VAL A 55 22.61 -3.70 19.60
CA VAL A 55 21.96 -4.26 18.40
C VAL A 55 22.35 -5.72 18.12
N ARG A 56 23.58 -6.13 18.44
CA ARG A 56 24.06 -7.52 18.32
C ARG A 56 23.21 -8.55 19.08
N PHE A 57 22.57 -8.14 20.19
CA PHE A 57 21.70 -9.01 20.99
C PHE A 57 20.32 -9.23 20.37
N PHE A 58 20.00 -8.45 19.33
CA PHE A 58 18.76 -8.54 18.58
C PHE A 58 18.97 -9.22 17.21
N VAL A 59 20.17 -9.73 16.92
CA VAL A 59 20.44 -10.50 15.71
C VAL A 59 20.20 -11.99 15.94
N ARG A 60 19.66 -12.66 14.94
CA ARG A 60 19.36 -14.09 14.89
C ARG A 60 20.25 -14.75 13.83
N GLY A 61 20.94 -15.82 14.23
CA GLY A 61 21.87 -16.54 13.38
C GLY A 61 23.28 -15.96 13.46
N GLU A 62 24.28 -16.84 13.55
CA GLU A 62 25.69 -16.44 13.64
C GLU A 62 26.14 -15.75 12.34
N GLU A 63 25.73 -16.24 11.16
CA GLU A 63 26.14 -15.63 9.88
C GLU A 63 25.75 -14.15 9.74
N VAL A 64 24.53 -13.79 10.19
CA VAL A 64 24.06 -12.39 10.14
C VAL A 64 24.83 -11.53 11.15
N LYS A 65 25.20 -12.12 12.28
CA LYS A 65 25.97 -11.45 13.32
C LYS A 65 27.41 -11.22 12.88
N ASP A 66 28.05 -12.23 12.27
CA ASP A 66 29.39 -12.12 11.71
C ASP A 66 29.46 -10.95 10.71
N VAL A 67 28.49 -10.87 9.80
CA VAL A 67 28.40 -9.74 8.87
C VAL A 67 28.21 -8.43 9.62
N LEU A 68 27.32 -8.37 10.62
CA LEU A 68 27.07 -7.16 11.41
C LEU A 68 28.35 -6.63 12.06
N GLU A 69 29.18 -7.53 12.58
CA GLU A 69 30.46 -7.19 13.24
C GLU A 69 31.49 -6.60 12.27
N THR A 70 31.35 -6.88 10.96
CA THR A 70 32.20 -6.29 9.91
C THR A 70 31.75 -4.91 9.41
N LEU A 71 30.56 -4.44 9.80
CA LEU A 71 29.99 -3.20 9.26
C LEU A 71 30.57 -1.95 9.94
N ASP A 72 30.69 -0.89 9.14
CA ASP A 72 31.12 0.42 9.63
C ASP A 72 30.23 0.91 10.76
N GLY A 73 30.85 1.32 11.87
CA GLY A 73 30.14 1.79 13.06
C GLY A 73 29.70 0.68 14.02
N PHE A 74 30.06 -0.57 13.77
CA PHE A 74 29.96 -1.62 14.79
C PHE A 74 31.04 -1.41 15.86
N GLU A 75 32.30 -1.30 15.44
CA GLU A 75 33.44 -1.00 16.30
C GLU A 75 34.28 0.13 15.66
N PRO A 76 34.45 1.29 16.33
CA PRO A 76 33.80 1.69 17.57
C PRO A 76 32.28 1.89 17.40
N PRO A 77 31.46 1.69 18.45
CA PRO A 77 30.00 1.80 18.35
C PRO A 77 29.53 3.19 17.89
N ASN A 78 28.97 3.27 16.69
CA ASN A 78 28.38 4.46 16.10
C ASN A 78 27.09 4.10 15.37
N TRP A 79 25.95 4.41 15.99
CA TRP A 79 24.65 4.02 15.46
C TRP A 79 24.33 4.61 14.09
N ALA A 80 24.77 5.85 13.81
CA ALA A 80 24.46 6.48 12.54
C ALA A 80 25.18 5.78 11.38
N LEU A 81 26.46 5.46 11.57
CA LEU A 81 27.25 4.69 10.61
C LEU A 81 26.74 3.25 10.48
N LEU A 82 26.50 2.58 11.61
CA LEU A 82 26.02 1.20 11.63
C LEU A 82 24.67 1.06 10.95
N LYS A 83 23.72 1.95 11.24
CA LYS A 83 22.42 1.97 10.56
C LYS A 83 22.56 2.15 9.04
N ALA A 84 23.43 3.04 8.59
CA ALA A 84 23.67 3.26 7.17
C ALA A 84 24.31 2.03 6.51
N ALA A 85 25.30 1.41 7.15
CA ALA A 85 25.95 0.20 6.66
C ALA A 85 24.98 -1.00 6.63
N MET A 86 24.12 -1.16 7.63
CA MET A 86 23.08 -2.20 7.65
C MET A 86 22.08 -2.03 6.50
N LEU A 87 21.69 -0.78 6.19
CA LEU A 87 20.85 -0.46 5.04
C LEU A 87 21.59 -0.67 3.71
N ALA A 88 22.90 -0.40 3.64
CA ALA A 88 23.67 -0.64 2.43
C ALA A 88 23.87 -2.14 2.15
N HIS A 89 24.05 -2.95 3.21
CA HIS A 89 24.31 -4.39 3.09
C HIS A 89 23.02 -5.22 2.94
N TRP A 90 22.02 -5.00 3.80
CA TRP A 90 20.77 -5.77 3.82
C TRP A 90 19.54 -4.98 3.37
N GLY A 91 19.70 -3.69 3.08
CA GLY A 91 18.63 -2.93 2.45
C GLY A 91 18.32 -3.57 1.13
N LYS A 92 17.04 -3.84 0.91
CA LYS A 92 16.59 -4.24 -0.42
C LYS A 92 16.89 -3.08 -1.36
N VAL A 93 17.56 -3.36 -2.47
CA VAL A 93 17.15 -2.70 -3.72
C VAL A 93 15.69 -3.10 -3.87
N ASP A 94 14.76 -2.17 -3.63
CA ASP A 94 13.31 -2.34 -3.55
C ASP A 94 12.79 -3.67 -4.16
N ILE A 95 12.74 -4.75 -3.37
CA ILE A 95 11.99 -5.94 -3.77
C ILE A 95 10.54 -5.59 -3.45
N ALA A 96 9.95 -4.85 -4.39
CA ALA A 96 8.58 -4.39 -4.37
C ALA A 96 7.65 -5.55 -4.01
N LYS A 97 6.98 -5.47 -2.85
CA LYS A 97 5.96 -6.45 -2.45
C LYS A 97 4.82 -6.49 -3.47
N PHE A 98 4.50 -5.33 -4.03
CA PHE A 98 3.63 -5.16 -5.17
C PHE A 98 4.20 -4.14 -6.14
N THR A 99 3.91 -4.34 -7.41
CA THR A 99 4.30 -3.53 -8.55
C THR A 99 3.06 -3.13 -9.35
N THR A 100 3.20 -2.19 -10.28
CA THR A 100 2.11 -1.84 -11.21
C THR A 100 1.64 -3.04 -12.03
N ARG A 101 2.52 -4.04 -12.29
CA ARG A 101 2.16 -5.29 -12.96
C ARG A 101 1.17 -6.14 -12.18
N ASP A 102 1.18 -6.06 -10.85
CA ASP A 102 0.21 -6.76 -10.02
C ASP A 102 -1.19 -6.14 -10.16
N LEU A 103 -1.29 -4.81 -10.35
CA LEU A 103 -2.56 -4.16 -10.72
C LEU A 103 -3.00 -4.57 -12.12
N GLU A 104 -2.10 -4.56 -13.09
CA GLU A 104 -2.42 -4.97 -14.47
C GLU A 104 -2.91 -6.42 -14.52
N SER A 105 -2.26 -7.31 -13.78
CA SER A 105 -2.63 -8.72 -13.69
C SER A 105 -3.98 -8.91 -13.00
N LEU A 106 -4.25 -8.18 -11.91
CA LEU A 106 -5.57 -8.17 -11.26
C LEU A 106 -6.66 -7.66 -12.21
N VAL A 107 -6.40 -6.57 -12.94
CA VAL A 107 -7.37 -6.02 -13.92
C VAL A 107 -7.63 -7.02 -15.03
N GLN A 108 -6.59 -7.66 -15.55
CA GLN A 108 -6.73 -8.68 -16.59
C GLN A 108 -7.55 -9.88 -16.10
N GLU A 109 -7.30 -10.35 -14.88
CA GLU A 109 -8.08 -11.43 -14.26
C GLU A 109 -9.57 -11.07 -14.18
N TRP A 110 -9.90 -9.83 -13.84
CA TRP A 110 -11.30 -9.37 -13.81
C TRP A 110 -11.90 -9.22 -15.20
N ILE A 111 -11.13 -8.71 -16.17
CA ILE A 111 -11.57 -8.64 -17.57
C ILE A 111 -11.89 -10.05 -18.10
N ASP A 112 -11.02 -11.03 -17.83
CA ASP A 112 -11.20 -12.42 -18.26
C ASP A 112 -12.42 -13.09 -17.61
N LYS A 113 -12.81 -12.64 -16.41
CA LYS A 113 -14.06 -13.05 -15.72
C LYS A 113 -15.32 -12.34 -16.24
N GLY A 114 -15.20 -11.48 -17.24
CA GLY A 114 -16.33 -10.69 -17.78
C GLY A 114 -16.49 -9.30 -17.14
N GLY A 115 -15.47 -8.82 -16.44
CA GLY A 115 -15.43 -7.50 -15.81
C GLY A 115 -16.23 -7.41 -14.51
N VAL A 116 -15.95 -6.37 -13.73
CA VAL A 116 -16.70 -6.04 -12.52
C VAL A 116 -18.08 -5.51 -12.94
N SER A 117 -19.13 -6.27 -12.60
CA SER A 117 -20.49 -6.07 -13.13
C SER A 117 -21.57 -5.90 -12.06
N SER A 118 -21.28 -6.19 -10.79
CA SER A 118 -22.23 -6.14 -9.67
C SER A 118 -21.57 -5.55 -8.42
N LEU A 119 -22.39 -5.17 -7.43
CA LEU A 119 -21.89 -4.69 -6.14
C LEU A 119 -21.01 -5.73 -5.43
N VAL A 120 -21.39 -7.01 -5.48
CA VAL A 120 -20.62 -8.11 -4.89
C VAL A 120 -19.26 -8.24 -5.61
N ASN A 121 -19.25 -8.23 -6.94
CA ASN A 121 -18.01 -8.26 -7.72
C ASN A 121 -17.12 -7.06 -7.40
N TYR A 122 -17.70 -5.87 -7.21
CA TYR A 122 -16.96 -4.67 -6.86
C TYR A 122 -16.33 -4.76 -5.47
N GLN A 123 -17.04 -5.29 -4.48
CA GLN A 123 -16.48 -5.54 -3.15
C GLN A 123 -15.30 -6.52 -3.20
N ASP A 124 -15.42 -7.60 -3.97
CA ASP A 124 -14.35 -8.58 -4.13
C ASP A 124 -13.16 -8.03 -4.89
N PHE A 125 -13.38 -7.25 -5.94
CA PHE A 125 -12.33 -6.52 -6.65
C PHE A 125 -11.55 -5.59 -5.70
N ARG A 126 -12.25 -4.83 -4.84
CA ARG A 126 -11.61 -3.93 -3.87
C ARG A 126 -10.70 -4.65 -2.88
N LYS A 127 -11.04 -5.87 -2.45
CA LYS A 127 -10.19 -6.68 -1.56
C LYS A 127 -8.80 -6.96 -2.16
N GLY A 128 -8.70 -7.10 -3.47
CA GLY A 128 -7.42 -7.26 -4.18
C GLY A 128 -6.77 -5.92 -4.54
N TRP A 129 -7.57 -4.96 -5.00
CA TRP A 129 -7.09 -3.68 -5.53
C TRP A 129 -6.53 -2.74 -4.44
N GLU A 130 -7.24 -2.57 -3.32
CA GLU A 130 -6.90 -1.57 -2.30
C GLU A 130 -5.55 -1.83 -1.61
N PRO A 131 -5.17 -3.08 -1.25
CA PRO A 131 -3.85 -3.36 -0.69
C PRO A 131 -2.71 -3.03 -1.65
N ILE A 132 -2.87 -3.33 -2.94
CA ILE A 132 -1.86 -3.08 -3.96
C ILE A 132 -1.72 -1.57 -4.18
N GLN A 133 -2.82 -0.86 -4.44
CA GLN A 133 -2.84 0.60 -4.59
C GLN A 133 -2.18 1.30 -3.40
N SER A 134 -2.57 0.92 -2.17
CA SER A 134 -2.05 1.55 -0.95
C SER A 134 -0.54 1.33 -0.80
N TYR A 135 -0.05 0.15 -1.17
CA TYR A 135 1.38 -0.15 -1.14
C TYR A 135 2.15 0.70 -2.15
N LEU A 136 1.68 0.76 -3.41
CA LEU A 136 2.35 1.52 -4.47
C LEU A 136 2.46 3.00 -4.14
N LEU A 137 1.39 3.61 -3.62
CA LEU A 137 1.40 5.01 -3.22
C LEU A 137 2.33 5.25 -2.01
N ARG A 138 2.28 4.37 -1.00
CA ARG A 138 3.10 4.50 0.21
C ARG A 138 4.59 4.33 -0.08
N LYS A 139 4.95 3.50 -1.04
CA LYS A 139 6.34 3.25 -1.45
C LYS A 139 6.80 4.13 -2.61
N ALA A 140 5.98 5.11 -3.02
CA ALA A 140 6.28 6.00 -4.14
C ALA A 140 6.63 5.24 -5.43
N HIS A 141 6.01 4.06 -5.64
CA HIS A 141 6.08 3.34 -6.91
C HIS A 141 5.14 3.95 -7.96
N ILE A 142 4.18 4.76 -7.50
CA ILE A 142 3.36 5.67 -8.31
C ILE A 142 3.40 7.04 -7.62
N ASP A 143 3.49 8.11 -8.39
CA ASP A 143 3.47 9.48 -7.88
C ASP A 143 2.04 9.90 -7.52
N SER A 144 1.04 9.32 -8.18
CA SER A 144 -0.36 9.62 -7.91
C SER A 144 -1.33 8.49 -8.30
N LEU A 145 -2.55 8.53 -7.74
CA LEU A 145 -3.64 7.63 -8.14
C LEU A 145 -4.11 7.85 -9.58
N GLU A 146 -3.74 8.98 -10.20
CA GLU A 146 -4.09 9.29 -11.58
C GLU A 146 -3.42 8.33 -12.58
N GLU A 147 -2.26 7.77 -12.22
CA GLU A 147 -1.54 6.79 -13.05
C GLU A 147 -2.29 5.47 -13.18
N ILE A 148 -3.01 5.07 -12.13
CA ILE A 148 -3.75 3.80 -12.09
C ILE A 148 -5.24 3.96 -12.40
N ARG A 149 -5.71 5.19 -12.63
CA ARG A 149 -7.12 5.51 -12.89
C ARG A 149 -7.70 4.76 -14.08
N THR A 150 -6.94 4.69 -15.17
CA THR A 150 -7.38 4.01 -16.39
C THR A 150 -7.49 2.50 -16.18
N LEU A 151 -6.56 1.91 -15.39
CA LEU A 151 -6.60 0.50 -15.01
C LEU A 151 -7.83 0.20 -14.17
N PHE A 152 -8.14 1.05 -13.18
CA PHE A 152 -9.35 0.95 -12.37
C PHE A 152 -10.62 1.02 -13.23
N TYR A 153 -10.71 1.98 -14.15
CA TYR A 153 -11.88 2.10 -15.02
C TYR A 153 -12.06 0.89 -15.95
N ARG A 154 -10.97 0.31 -16.46
CA ARG A 154 -11.01 -0.82 -17.39
C ARG A 154 -11.41 -2.15 -16.75
N SER A 155 -11.31 -2.29 -15.42
CA SER A 155 -11.71 -3.54 -14.76
C SER A 155 -13.22 -3.77 -14.77
N PHE A 156 -14.03 -2.73 -15.03
CA PHE A 156 -15.49 -2.83 -15.07
C PHE A 156 -15.99 -3.39 -16.40
N LEU A 157 -17.11 -4.10 -16.37
CA LEU A 157 -17.81 -4.54 -17.59
C LEU A 157 -18.20 -3.33 -18.44
N THR A 158 -18.17 -3.44 -19.77
CA THR A 158 -18.50 -2.33 -20.71
C THR A 158 -19.84 -1.66 -20.42
N ALA A 159 -20.89 -2.43 -20.13
CA ALA A 159 -22.20 -1.86 -19.78
C ALA A 159 -22.17 -1.06 -18.46
N VAL A 160 -21.31 -1.44 -17.51
CA VAL A 160 -21.11 -0.69 -16.26
C VAL A 160 -20.24 0.54 -16.50
N GLN A 161 -19.23 0.43 -17.35
CA GLN A 161 -18.42 1.55 -17.82
C GLN A 161 -19.28 2.66 -18.44
N GLU A 162 -20.24 2.31 -19.31
CA GLU A 162 -21.21 3.25 -19.89
C GLU A 162 -22.08 3.92 -18.82
N ARG A 163 -22.57 3.17 -17.83
CA ARG A 163 -23.34 3.73 -16.71
C ARG A 163 -22.51 4.68 -15.84
N ILE A 164 -21.24 4.36 -15.59
CA ILE A 164 -20.29 5.26 -14.90
C ILE A 164 -20.13 6.54 -15.71
N TRP A 165 -20.02 6.43 -17.03
CA TRP A 165 -19.96 7.57 -17.92
C TRP A 165 -21.19 8.47 -17.86
N ASP A 166 -22.38 7.90 -17.96
CA ASP A 166 -23.63 8.64 -17.86
C ASP A 166 -23.75 9.35 -16.51
N GLN A 167 -23.32 8.70 -15.44
CA GLN A 167 -23.29 9.27 -14.10
C GLN A 167 -22.32 10.46 -14.01
N LEU A 168 -21.13 10.37 -14.61
CA LEU A 168 -20.17 11.47 -14.65
C LEU A 168 -20.65 12.68 -15.48
N ILE A 169 -21.38 12.43 -16.57
CA ILE A 169 -22.04 13.48 -17.37
C ILE A 169 -23.12 14.17 -16.52
N LYS A 170 -23.97 13.38 -15.87
CA LYS A 170 -25.05 13.87 -15.00
C LYS A 170 -24.51 14.74 -13.87
N ASP A 171 -23.39 14.36 -13.28
CA ASP A 171 -22.75 15.09 -12.19
C ASP A 171 -21.93 16.30 -12.67
N LYS A 172 -21.85 16.55 -13.98
CA LYS A 172 -21.04 17.63 -14.61
C LYS A 172 -19.57 17.61 -14.19
N THR A 173 -19.05 16.42 -13.87
CA THR A 173 -17.65 16.23 -13.45
C THR A 173 -16.75 15.75 -14.57
N MET A 174 -17.31 15.52 -15.75
CA MET A 174 -16.60 15.19 -16.99
C MET A 174 -15.69 16.33 -17.46
N ILE A 175 -14.47 15.96 -17.88
CA ILE A 175 -13.50 16.89 -18.46
C ILE A 175 -13.48 16.69 -19.98
N THR A 176 -13.90 17.72 -20.71
CA THR A 176 -13.75 17.78 -22.18
C THR A 176 -12.47 18.56 -22.50
N THR A 177 -11.55 17.94 -23.23
CA THR A 177 -10.36 18.63 -23.73
C THR A 177 -10.72 19.52 -24.93
N LEU A 178 -9.85 20.48 -25.27
CA LEU A 178 -10.05 21.46 -26.34
C LEU A 178 -10.32 20.84 -27.73
N ASP A 179 -9.87 19.60 -27.95
CA ASP A 179 -10.10 18.79 -29.16
C ASP A 179 -11.37 17.92 -29.08
N ASN A 180 -12.27 18.23 -28.15
CA ASN A 180 -13.52 17.51 -27.90
C ASN A 180 -13.32 16.03 -27.54
N ARG A 181 -12.11 15.66 -27.10
CA ARG A 181 -11.83 14.34 -26.55
C ARG A 181 -12.20 14.31 -25.08
N PHE A 182 -12.69 13.17 -24.65
CA PHE A 182 -13.10 12.97 -23.28
C PHE A 182 -11.93 12.47 -22.46
N LYS A 183 -11.73 13.09 -21.29
CA LYS A 183 -10.71 12.67 -20.33
C LYS A 183 -11.41 12.25 -19.04
N LEU A 184 -10.99 11.09 -18.51
CA LEU A 184 -11.45 10.65 -17.19
C LEU A 184 -11.14 11.74 -16.14
N PRO A 185 -12.08 12.04 -15.23
CA PRO A 185 -11.87 13.01 -14.14
C PRO A 185 -10.86 12.49 -13.13
N THR A 186 -10.52 13.25 -12.09
CA THR A 186 -9.61 12.79 -11.02
C THR A 186 -10.06 11.45 -10.42
N PHE A 187 -9.12 10.67 -9.90
CA PHE A 187 -9.37 9.32 -9.38
C PHE A 187 -10.49 9.31 -8.32
N ASP A 188 -10.52 10.28 -7.42
CA ASP A 188 -11.55 10.37 -6.37
C ASP A 188 -12.96 10.60 -6.93
N VAL A 189 -13.08 11.41 -7.99
CA VAL A 189 -14.35 11.69 -8.66
C VAL A 189 -14.83 10.43 -9.39
N LEU A 190 -13.92 9.75 -10.09
CA LEU A 190 -14.22 8.48 -10.74
C LEU A 190 -14.68 7.43 -9.72
N LYS A 191 -13.93 7.27 -8.61
CA LYS A 191 -14.26 6.31 -7.55
C LYS A 191 -15.64 6.59 -6.95
N LYS A 192 -15.97 7.86 -6.72
CA LYS A 192 -17.29 8.25 -6.24
C LYS A 192 -18.40 7.86 -7.23
N ALA A 193 -18.23 8.12 -8.53
CA ALA A 193 -19.22 7.74 -9.54
C ALA A 193 -19.40 6.22 -9.64
N VAL A 194 -18.32 5.45 -9.52
CA VAL A 194 -18.38 3.98 -9.43
C VAL A 194 -19.18 3.55 -8.20
N ASP A 195 -18.91 4.13 -7.03
CA ASP A 195 -19.62 3.79 -5.80
C ASP A 195 -21.13 4.05 -5.91
N GLU A 196 -21.55 5.12 -6.60
CA GLU A 196 -22.97 5.42 -6.90
C GLU A 196 -23.57 4.37 -7.84
N VAL A 197 -22.94 4.13 -9.01
CA VAL A 197 -23.44 3.18 -10.02
C VAL A 197 -23.56 1.76 -9.47
N MET A 198 -22.62 1.35 -8.61
CA MET A 198 -22.63 0.03 -7.99
C MET A 198 -23.72 -0.12 -6.92
N LYS A 199 -24.09 0.95 -6.23
CA LYS A 199 -25.21 0.95 -5.27
C LYS A 199 -26.56 0.96 -5.98
N ASP A 200 -26.68 1.71 -7.07
CA ASP A 200 -27.94 1.85 -7.83
C ASP A 200 -28.28 0.60 -8.65
N GLY A 201 -27.27 -0.18 -9.06
CA GLY A 201 -27.44 -1.37 -9.89
C GLY A 201 -28.13 -2.57 -9.22
N ASP A 202 -28.19 -2.60 -7.88
CA ASP A 202 -28.85 -3.67 -7.12
C ASP A 202 -30.37 -3.41 -6.94
N GLY A 203 -30.83 -2.20 -7.27
CA GLY A 203 -32.24 -1.78 -7.09
C GLY A 203 -33.12 -1.82 -8.35
N SER A 204 -32.57 -2.05 -9.54
CA SER A 204 -33.32 -1.94 -10.80
C SER A 204 -33.79 -3.26 -11.42
N ALA A 205 -33.48 -4.41 -10.83
CA ALA A 205 -33.99 -5.72 -11.28
C ALA A 205 -35.40 -6.01 -10.72
N THR A 206 -36.38 -5.13 -10.95
CA THR A 206 -37.83 -5.43 -10.89
C THR A 206 -38.64 -4.17 -11.20
N LYS A 207 -38.69 -3.75 -12.48
CA LYS A 207 -39.87 -3.07 -13.07
C LYS A 207 -39.63 -2.81 -14.55
N GLY A 208 -40.33 -3.56 -15.39
CA GLY A 208 -40.44 -3.25 -16.82
C GLY A 208 -40.80 -4.48 -17.64
N GLY A 209 -42.09 -4.75 -17.77
CA GLY A 209 -42.56 -5.80 -18.68
C GLY A 209 -44.00 -6.28 -18.52
N SER A 210 -44.93 -5.41 -18.10
CA SER A 210 -46.36 -5.64 -18.37
C SER A 210 -46.70 -4.91 -19.66
N CYS A 211 -46.87 -5.66 -20.75
CA CYS A 211 -47.57 -5.22 -21.94
C CYS A 211 -48.70 -6.22 -22.23
N PHE A 212 -49.90 -5.76 -21.86
CA PHE A 212 -51.20 -6.01 -22.45
C PHE A 212 -51.21 -6.69 -23.84
N SER A 213 -52.07 -7.70 -23.97
CA SER A 213 -53.02 -7.78 -25.07
C SER A 213 -54.23 -8.61 -24.64
N GLU A 214 -55.34 -7.92 -24.38
CA GLU A 214 -56.67 -8.48 -24.11
C GLU A 214 -57.63 -7.98 -25.20
N GLY A 215 -58.52 -8.87 -25.66
CA GLY A 215 -59.62 -8.61 -26.61
C GLY A 215 -59.30 -9.09 -28.04
N THR A 216 -60.10 -9.92 -28.72
CA THR A 216 -61.57 -9.91 -28.75
C THR A 216 -62.13 -11.24 -29.26
N SER A 217 -63.41 -11.43 -28.97
CA SER A 217 -64.25 -12.63 -28.94
C SER A 217 -64.82 -13.12 -30.30
N HIS A 218 -65.11 -14.45 -30.34
CA HIS A 218 -66.34 -15.13 -30.81
C HIS A 218 -66.74 -15.29 -32.30
N HIS A 219 -67.38 -16.46 -32.49
CA HIS A 219 -68.24 -16.98 -33.58
C HIS A 219 -67.55 -17.43 -34.88
N ARG A 220 -67.84 -18.63 -35.42
CA ARG A 220 -69.06 -19.47 -35.39
C ARG A 220 -68.69 -20.94 -35.58
#